data_AF-A0A662IU11-F1
#
_entry.id   AF-A0A662IU11-F1
#
_cell.length_a   1.000
_cell.length_b   1.000
_cell.length_c   1.000
_cell.angle_alpha   90.00
_cell.angle_beta   90.00
_cell.angle_gamma   90.00
#
_symmetry.space_group_name_H-M   'P 1'
#
loop_
_entity.id
_entity.type
_entity.pdbx_description
1 polymer ?
#
loop_
_entity_poly.entity_id
_entity_poly.type
_entity_poly.pdbx_seq_one_letter_code
_entity_poly.pdbx_strand_id
1 'polypeptide(L)'
;MEKPGLEVVFLILGLLCLFLNAIVKIEGLLLLALVIFPAASCWASCHANGIEGLKYVLVNVVLYSFASLLASIVSPVEVRGGWGFLVGAVLTLLMPIVVAIIVLVTSLIGGAAGLITRWLSARHK
;
A
#
# COMPACT_ATOMS: atom_id res chain seq x y z
N MET A 1 -8.17 12.99 -23.18
CA MET A 1 -7.62 12.63 -21.85
C MET A 1 -7.98 11.17 -21.61
N GLU A 2 -6.99 10.27 -21.63
CA GLU A 2 -7.22 8.86 -21.31
C GLU A 2 -7.65 8.74 -19.85
N LYS A 3 -8.69 7.94 -19.58
CA LYS A 3 -9.17 7.73 -18.20
C LYS A 3 -8.10 6.96 -17.43
N PRO A 4 -7.75 7.37 -16.20
CA PRO A 4 -6.81 6.60 -15.39
C PRO A 4 -7.35 5.18 -15.16
N GLY A 5 -6.48 4.18 -15.30
CA GLY A 5 -6.80 2.80 -14.98
C GLY A 5 -7.23 2.65 -13.51
N LEU A 6 -8.09 1.67 -13.23
CA LEU A 6 -8.60 1.37 -11.88
C LEU A 6 -7.48 1.16 -10.87
N GLU A 7 -6.35 0.59 -11.31
CA GLU A 7 -5.15 0.41 -10.51
C GLU A 7 -4.58 1.74 -9.98
N VAL A 8 -4.57 2.79 -10.80
CA VAL A 8 -4.10 4.13 -10.40
C VAL A 8 -5.07 4.75 -9.41
N VAL A 9 -6.38 4.56 -9.60
CA VAL A 9 -7.41 5.06 -8.69
C VAL A 9 -7.25 4.43 -7.30
N PHE A 10 -7.11 3.10 -7.22
CA PHE A 10 -6.91 2.42 -5.94
C PHE A 10 -5.60 2.81 -5.27
N LEU A 11 -4.52 2.95 -6.04
CA LEU A 11 -3.24 3.44 -5.53
C LEU A 11 -3.39 4.82 -4.87
N ILE A 12 -3.98 5.80 -5.57
CA ILE A 12 -4.16 7.15 -5.06
C ILE A 12 -5.05 7.15 -3.81
N LEU A 13 -6.17 6.43 -3.82
CA LEU A 13 -7.07 6.34 -2.69
C LEU A 13 -6.37 5.78 -1.45
N GLY A 14 -5.59 4.71 -1.59
CA GLY A 14 -4.90 4.16 -0.43
C GLY A 14 -3.74 5.02 0.08
N LEU A 15 -3.04 5.76 -0.79
CA LEU A 15 -2.08 6.79 -0.35
C LEU A 15 -2.77 7.92 0.42
N LEU A 16 -3.91 8.41 -0.07
CA LEU A 16 -4.72 9.40 0.65
C LEU A 16 -5.19 8.88 2.00
N CYS A 17 -5.65 7.62 2.07
CA CYS A 17 -6.04 6.99 3.34
C CYS A 17 -4.85 6.91 4.31
N LEU A 18 -3.64 6.60 3.83
CA LEU A 18 -2.45 6.55 4.67
C LEU A 18 -2.14 7.92 5.29
N PHE A 19 -2.17 8.99 4.47
CA PHE A 19 -1.93 10.35 4.95
C PHE A 19 -3.03 10.85 5.88
N LEU A 20 -4.30 10.60 5.56
CA LEU A 20 -5.42 10.95 6.43
C LEU A 20 -5.33 10.21 7.77
N ASN A 21 -4.89 8.95 7.76
CA ASN A 21 -4.69 8.20 9.00
C ASN A 21 -3.60 8.81 9.89
N ALA A 22 -2.56 9.43 9.30
CA ALA A 22 -1.54 10.13 10.08
C ALA A 22 -2.11 11.31 10.89
N ILE A 23 -3.25 11.87 10.47
CA ILE A 23 -3.92 12.99 11.12
C ILE A 23 -5.01 12.50 12.08
N VAL A 24 -5.90 11.63 11.60
CA VAL A 24 -7.14 11.26 12.31
C VAL A 24 -6.97 10.01 13.18
N LYS A 25 -5.92 9.19 12.95
CA LYS A 25 -5.58 7.98 13.73
C LYS A 25 -6.73 6.95 13.82
N ILE A 26 -7.40 6.68 12.70
CA ILE A 26 -8.49 5.69 12.61
C ILE A 26 -7.92 4.35 12.13
N GLU A 27 -7.95 3.33 12.98
CA GLU A 27 -7.40 1.99 12.66
C GLU A 27 -7.94 1.40 11.35
N GLY A 28 -9.22 1.61 11.05
CA GLY A 28 -9.83 1.17 9.79
C GLY A 28 -9.24 1.80 8.52
N LEU A 29 -8.78 3.06 8.59
CA LEU A 29 -8.12 3.72 7.46
C LEU A 29 -6.75 3.10 7.16
N LEU A 30 -6.03 2.70 8.20
CA LEU A 30 -4.74 2.03 8.05
C LEU A 30 -4.90 0.67 7.36
N LEU A 31 -5.93 -0.10 7.73
CA LEU A 31 -6.21 -1.40 7.10
C LEU A 31 -6.58 -1.23 5.61
N LEU A 32 -7.43 -0.24 5.29
CA LEU A 32 -7.75 0.08 3.90
C LEU A 32 -6.49 0.47 3.12
N ALA A 33 -5.67 1.36 3.67
CA ALA A 33 -4.46 1.87 3.04
C ALA A 33 -3.40 0.78 2.81
N LEU A 34 -3.11 -0.07 3.80
CA LEU A 34 -1.98 -1.00 3.73
C LEU A 34 -2.35 -2.37 3.16
N VAL A 35 -3.64 -2.74 3.19
CA VAL A 35 -4.10 -4.08 2.81
C VAL A 35 -5.01 -4.02 1.59
N ILE A 36 -6.16 -3.36 1.71
CA ILE A 36 -7.23 -3.46 0.71
C ILE A 36 -6.84 -2.77 -0.59
N PHE A 37 -6.40 -1.50 -0.53
CA PHE A 37 -6.08 -0.73 -1.73
C PHE A 37 -4.84 -1.25 -2.49
N PRO A 38 -3.72 -1.64 -1.83
CA PRO A 38 -2.58 -2.23 -2.53
C PRO A 38 -2.95 -3.55 -3.23
N ALA A 39 -3.71 -4.41 -2.55
CA ALA A 39 -4.20 -5.66 -3.13
C ALA A 39 -5.14 -5.40 -4.31
N ALA A 40 -6.10 -4.49 -4.17
CA ALA A 40 -7.06 -4.14 -5.23
C ALA A 40 -6.36 -3.52 -6.46
N SER A 41 -5.37 -2.65 -6.23
CA SER A 41 -4.56 -2.05 -7.29
C SER A 41 -3.81 -3.12 -8.10
N CYS A 42 -3.11 -4.04 -7.43
CA CYS A 42 -2.40 -5.13 -8.11
C CYS A 42 -3.34 -6.14 -8.75
N TRP A 43 -4.48 -6.43 -8.13
CA TRP A 43 -5.52 -7.27 -8.71
C TRP A 43 -6.03 -6.69 -10.03
N ALA A 44 -6.39 -5.40 -10.05
CA ALA A 44 -6.88 -4.72 -11.25
C ALA A 44 -5.83 -4.71 -12.36
N SER A 45 -4.57 -4.39 -12.02
CA SER A 45 -3.47 -4.34 -12.98
C SER A 45 -3.14 -5.72 -13.57
N CYS A 46 -3.04 -6.76 -12.74
CA CYS A 46 -2.76 -8.12 -13.20
C CYS A 46 -3.94 -8.75 -13.96
N HIS A 47 -5.18 -8.39 -13.61
CA HIS A 47 -6.34 -8.83 -14.36
C HIS A 47 -6.31 -8.24 -15.79
N ALA A 48 -6.09 -6.93 -15.92
CA ALA A 48 -6.07 -6.23 -17.22
C ALA A 48 -4.85 -6.60 -18.07
N ASN A 49 -3.65 -6.63 -17.49
CA ASN A 49 -2.37 -6.73 -18.22
C ASN A 49 -1.63 -8.06 -18.01
N GLY A 50 -2.16 -8.98 -17.20
CA GLY A 50 -1.52 -10.26 -16.94
C GLY A 50 -0.26 -10.08 -16.10
N ILE A 51 0.82 -10.77 -16.47
CA ILE A 51 2.10 -10.74 -15.72
C ILE A 51 2.73 -9.34 -15.78
N GLU A 52 2.50 -8.56 -16.83
CA GLU A 52 3.02 -7.18 -16.90
C GLU A 52 2.42 -6.25 -15.82
N GLY A 53 1.26 -6.62 -15.28
CA GLY A 53 0.63 -5.92 -14.16
C GLY A 53 1.40 -6.05 -12.84
N LEU A 54 2.30 -7.05 -12.72
CA LEU A 54 3.08 -7.29 -11.50
C LEU A 54 4.02 -6.12 -11.16
N LYS A 55 4.34 -5.24 -12.13
CA LYS A 55 5.08 -4.00 -11.89
C LYS A 55 4.44 -3.11 -10.82
N TYR A 56 3.11 -3.19 -10.67
CA TYR A 56 2.39 -2.43 -9.64
C TYR A 56 2.69 -2.90 -8.23
N VAL A 57 3.21 -4.12 -8.04
CA VAL A 57 3.72 -4.57 -6.73
C VAL A 57 4.88 -3.66 -6.31
N LEU A 58 5.84 -3.45 -7.20
CA LEU A 58 6.99 -2.58 -6.92
C LEU A 58 6.57 -1.11 -6.77
N VAL A 59 5.67 -0.63 -7.64
CA VAL A 59 5.14 0.74 -7.58
C VAL A 59 4.44 0.98 -6.23
N ASN A 60 3.57 0.07 -5.80
CA ASN A 60 2.91 0.15 -4.50
C ASN A 60 3.95 0.18 -3.38
N VAL A 61 4.88 -0.77 -3.36
CA VAL A 61 5.90 -0.85 -2.30
C VAL A 61 6.67 0.46 -2.18
N VAL A 62 7.19 0.99 -3.29
CA VAL A 62 7.98 2.23 -3.28
C VAL A 62 7.14 3.42 -2.82
N LEU A 63 5.94 3.62 -3.39
CA LEU A 63 5.12 4.78 -3.09
C LEU A 63 4.56 4.76 -1.67
N TYR A 64 4.10 3.61 -1.17
CA TYR A 64 3.62 3.49 0.21
C TYR A 64 4.76 3.60 1.22
N SER A 65 5.94 3.07 0.94
CA SER A 65 7.12 3.25 1.80
C SER A 65 7.47 4.73 1.91
N PHE A 66 7.53 5.44 0.78
CA PHE A 66 7.80 6.88 0.78
C PHE A 66 6.70 7.68 1.48
N ALA A 67 5.44 7.36 1.21
CA ALA A 67 4.31 8.02 1.87
C ALA A 67 4.27 7.75 3.37
N SER A 68 4.66 6.56 3.83
CA SER A 68 4.76 6.26 5.26
C SER A 68 5.89 7.03 5.94
N LEU A 69 7.01 7.25 5.26
CA LEU A 69 8.08 8.12 5.77
C LEU A 69 7.57 9.55 5.97
N LEU A 70 6.87 10.09 4.96
CA LEU A 70 6.25 11.41 5.05
C LEU A 70 5.21 11.48 6.18
N ALA A 71 4.35 10.48 6.30
CA ALA A 71 3.37 10.38 7.38
C ALA A 71 4.03 10.34 8.77
N SER A 72 5.13 9.59 8.93
CA SER A 72 5.87 9.52 10.19
C SER A 72 6.66 10.79 10.52
N ILE A 73 7.03 11.62 9.53
CA ILE A 73 7.58 12.96 9.79
C ILE A 73 6.49 13.90 10.33
N VAL A 74 5.26 13.79 9.82
CA VAL A 74 4.13 14.63 10.26
C VAL A 74 3.61 14.21 11.64
N SER A 75 3.53 12.91 11.91
CA SER A 75 3.10 12.36 13.20
C SER A 75 4.14 11.33 13.69
N PRO A 76 5.25 11.79 14.30
CA PRO A 76 6.28 10.89 14.81
C PRO A 76 5.77 9.99 15.93
N VAL A 77 6.42 8.84 16.07
CA VAL A 77 6.08 7.88 17.13
C VAL A 77 6.52 8.43 18.49
N GLU A 78 5.55 8.80 19.32
CA GLU A 78 5.82 9.26 20.68
C GLU A 78 6.02 8.06 21.62
N VAL A 79 7.23 7.94 22.18
CA VAL A 79 7.55 6.95 23.22
C VAL A 79 7.83 7.71 24.52
N ARG A 80 7.15 7.34 25.61
CA ARG A 80 7.34 7.99 26.93
C ARG A 80 8.59 7.43 27.63
N GLY A 81 9.36 8.30 28.30
CA GLY A 81 10.50 7.94 29.14
C GLY A 81 11.83 8.60 28.72
N GLY A 82 12.88 8.45 29.54
CA GLY A 82 14.19 9.11 29.33
C GLY A 82 14.92 8.72 28.03
N TRP A 83 14.58 7.55 27.45
CA TRP A 83 15.07 7.10 26.14
C TRP A 83 14.04 7.24 25.02
N GLY A 84 12.88 7.83 25.32
CA GLY A 84 11.73 7.89 24.41
C GLY A 84 12.02 8.58 23.08
N PHE A 85 12.88 9.60 23.09
CA PHE A 85 13.31 10.28 21.88
C PHE A 85 14.11 9.36 20.94
N LEU A 86 15.09 8.62 21.48
CA LEU A 86 15.94 7.73 20.68
C LEU A 86 15.12 6.57 20.10
N VAL A 87 14.26 5.96 20.93
CA VAL A 87 13.41 4.84 20.51
C VAL A 87 12.36 5.30 19.49
N GLY A 88 11.72 6.45 19.72
CA GLY A 88 10.75 7.03 18.78
C GLY A 88 11.36 7.35 17.42
N ALA A 89 12.59 7.87 17.39
CA ALA A 89 13.33 8.14 16.15
C ALA A 89 13.64 6.85 15.38
N VAL A 90 14.11 5.80 16.07
CA VAL A 90 14.38 4.50 15.45
C VAL A 90 13.11 3.87 14.89
N LEU A 91 12.01 3.87 15.65
CA LEU A 91 10.72 3.33 15.18
C LEU A 91 10.17 4.11 13.97
N THR A 92 10.33 5.43 13.96
CA THR A 92 9.96 6.29 12.83
C THR A 92 10.76 5.94 11.57
N LEU A 93 12.06 5.67 11.70
CA LEU A 93 12.92 5.22 10.59
C LEU A 93 12.61 3.80 10.12
N LEU A 94 12.09 2.93 10.99
CA LEU A 94 11.69 1.57 10.65
C LEU A 94 10.30 1.48 10.00
N MET A 95 9.43 2.48 10.19
CA MET A 95 8.06 2.48 9.66
C MET A 95 7.98 2.21 8.15
N PRO A 96 8.82 2.83 7.29
CA PRO A 96 8.82 2.54 5.86
C PRO A 96 9.13 1.09 5.53
N ILE A 97 9.99 0.44 6.30
CA ILE A 97 10.35 -0.97 6.11
C ILE A 97 9.15 -1.86 6.45
N VAL A 98 8.47 -1.58 7.57
CA VAL A 98 7.27 -2.32 7.98
C VAL A 98 6.17 -2.17 6.92
N VAL A 99 5.92 -0.94 6.46
CA VAL A 99 4.95 -0.67 5.40
C VAL A 99 5.34 -1.34 4.10
N ALA A 100 6.62 -1.30 3.70
CA ALA A 100 7.11 -1.98 2.51
C ALA A 100 6.77 -3.48 2.53
N ILE A 101 7.03 -4.15 3.65
CA ILE A 101 6.78 -5.59 3.81
C ILE A 101 5.29 -5.90 3.71
N ILE A 102 4.46 -5.15 4.45
CA ILE A 102 2.99 -5.36 4.44
C ILE A 102 2.45 -5.16 3.02
N VAL A 103 2.81 -4.04 2.39
CA VAL A 103 2.34 -3.68 1.04
C VAL A 103 2.85 -4.65 -0.01
N LEU A 104 4.07 -5.16 0.12
CA LEU A 104 4.62 -6.19 -0.76
C LEU A 104 3.75 -7.46 -0.70
N VAL A 105 3.51 -7.97 0.52
CA VAL A 105 2.72 -9.19 0.73
C VAL A 105 1.30 -9.02 0.20
N THR A 106 0.61 -7.94 0.55
CA THR A 106 -0.78 -7.70 0.15
C THR A 106 -0.90 -7.47 -1.35
N SER A 107 0.05 -6.77 -1.96
CA SER A 107 0.13 -6.58 -3.41
C SER A 107 0.39 -7.89 -4.15
N LEU A 108 1.24 -8.79 -3.64
CA LEU A 108 1.46 -10.11 -4.22
C LEU A 108 0.19 -10.98 -4.16
N ILE A 109 -0.50 -10.98 -3.03
CA ILE A 109 -1.79 -11.68 -2.87
C ILE A 109 -2.81 -11.15 -3.88
N GLY A 110 -2.96 -9.83 -3.98
CA GLY A 110 -3.87 -9.19 -4.94
C GLY A 110 -3.50 -9.50 -6.39
N GLY A 111 -2.21 -9.43 -6.73
CA GLY A 111 -1.70 -9.75 -8.06
C GLY A 111 -1.96 -11.21 -8.46
N ALA A 112 -1.69 -12.16 -7.55
CA ALA A 112 -1.99 -13.58 -7.78
C ALA A 112 -3.49 -13.81 -8.00
N ALA A 113 -4.35 -13.20 -7.18
CA ALA A 113 -5.79 -13.26 -7.37
C ALA A 113 -6.22 -12.68 -8.74
N GLY A 114 -5.60 -11.60 -9.20
CA GLY A 114 -5.88 -10.97 -10.50
C GLY A 114 -5.48 -11.85 -11.69
N LEU A 115 -4.38 -12.58 -11.58
CA LEU A 115 -3.96 -13.56 -12.58
C LEU A 115 -4.93 -14.75 -12.63
N ILE A 116 -5.36 -15.23 -11.46
CA ILE A 116 -6.32 -16.34 -11.35
C ILE A 116 -7.66 -15.94 -11.97
N THR A 117 -8.21 -14.76 -11.66
CA THR A 117 -9.48 -14.29 -12.22
C THR A 117 -9.42 -14.14 -13.73
N ARG A 118 -8.30 -13.64 -14.26
CA ARG A 118 -8.08 -13.56 -15.72
C ARG A 118 -8.06 -14.95 -16.35
N TRP A 119 -7.33 -15.90 -15.76
CA TRP A 119 -7.22 -17.26 -16.26
C TRP A 119 -8.57 -18.00 -16.24
N LEU A 120 -9.35 -17.85 -15.18
CA LEU A 120 -10.70 -18.41 -15.08
C LEU A 120 -11.63 -17.80 -16.14
N SER A 121 -11.56 -16.48 -16.34
CA SER A 121 -12.35 -15.78 -17.34
C SER A 121 -11.99 -16.17 -18.78
N ALA A 122 -10.72 -16.53 -19.02
CA ALA A 122 -10.27 -17.03 -20.32
C ALA A 122 -10.72 -18.47 -20.61
N ARG A 123 -11.00 -19.29 -19.58
CA ARG A 123 -11.50 -20.67 -19.73
C ARG A 123 -13.01 -20.78 -19.96
N HIS A 124 -13.76 -19.74 -19.63
CA HIS A 124 -15.22 -19.69 -19.79
C HIS A 124 -15.66 -18.98 -21.09
N LYS A 125 -14.71 -18.56 -21.92
CA LYS A 125 -14.94 -18.06 -23.28
C LYS A 125 -14.54 -19.13 -24.29
#